data_AF-A0ABD3UZ94-F1
#
_entry.id   AF-A0ABD3UZ94-F1
#
_cell.length_a   1.000
_cell.length_b   1.000
_cell.length_c   1.000
_cell.angle_alpha   90.00
_cell.angle_beta   90.00
_cell.angle_gamma   90.00
#
_symmetry.space_group_name_H-M   'P 1'
#
loop_
_entity.id
_entity.type
_entity.pdbx_description
1 polymer ?
#
loop_
_entity_poly.entity_id
_entity_poly.type
_entity_poly.pdbx_seq_one_letter_code
_entity_poly.pdbx_strand_id
1 'polypeptide(L)'
;MALNNNSNSKNTPLQPLIQINQAGTKYRLEPYKNKPRFCTNCKHWGHYSSKCKNKTRCNNCGGTHKGKCLRAQPKCAQCLGPHLPKSPACQATVREINLINEMEIQQIDYKTARKKT
;
A
#
# COMPACT_ATOMS: atom_id res chain seq x y z
N MET A 1 -2.11 -42.94 -1.75
CA MET A 1 -2.88 -41.81 -1.16
C MET A 1 -1.88 -40.74 -0.75
N ALA A 2 -2.20 -39.49 -1.07
CA ALA A 2 -1.26 -38.41 -1.38
C ALA A 2 -0.16 -38.13 -0.33
N LEU A 3 1.06 -37.93 -0.82
CA LEU A 3 2.20 -37.47 -0.05
C LEU A 3 2.01 -36.00 0.38
N ASN A 4 2.19 -35.82 1.68
CA ASN A 4 2.39 -34.59 2.43
C ASN A 4 3.44 -33.68 1.77
N ASN A 5 3.10 -32.42 1.49
CA ASN A 5 4.09 -31.37 1.23
C ASN A 5 3.82 -30.14 2.10
N ASN A 6 4.30 -30.24 3.33
CA ASN A 6 4.83 -29.13 4.12
C ASN A 6 5.66 -28.20 3.22
N SER A 7 5.29 -26.93 3.14
CA SER A 7 6.14 -25.88 2.59
C SER A 7 6.12 -24.68 3.52
N ASN A 8 6.97 -24.82 4.54
CA ASN A 8 7.54 -23.80 5.38
C ASN A 8 7.92 -22.56 4.53
N SER A 9 7.03 -21.57 4.48
CA SER A 9 7.19 -20.29 3.78
C SER A 9 8.22 -19.42 4.51
N LYS A 10 9.50 -19.72 4.31
CA LYS A 10 10.60 -18.89 4.80
C LYS A 10 10.70 -17.63 3.94
N ASN A 11 10.51 -16.48 4.59
CA ASN A 11 10.70 -15.12 4.09
C ASN A 11 11.95 -15.00 3.19
N THR A 12 11.77 -15.13 1.88
CA THR A 12 12.83 -14.91 0.91
C THR A 12 12.47 -13.67 0.11
N PRO A 13 13.36 -12.65 -0.01
CA PRO A 13 13.16 -11.57 -0.94
C PRO A 13 12.87 -12.16 -2.32
N LEU A 14 11.84 -11.67 -3.00
CA LEU A 14 11.51 -12.10 -4.37
C LEU A 14 12.80 -12.02 -5.20
N GLN A 15 13.39 -13.18 -5.52
CA GLN A 15 14.65 -13.22 -6.22
C GLN A 15 14.46 -12.61 -7.61
N PRO A 16 15.41 -11.82 -8.11
CA PRO A 16 15.28 -11.23 -9.43
C PRO A 16 15.19 -12.35 -10.47
N LEU A 17 14.10 -12.36 -11.23
CA LEU A 17 13.90 -13.34 -12.29
C LEU A 17 14.89 -13.04 -13.42
N ILE A 18 15.48 -14.07 -14.01
CA ILE A 18 16.31 -13.94 -15.20
C ILE A 18 15.52 -14.46 -16.39
N GLN A 19 15.17 -13.59 -17.34
CA GLN A 19 14.52 -13.97 -18.58
C GLN A 19 15.55 -14.04 -19.71
N ILE A 20 15.47 -15.06 -20.57
CA ILE A 20 16.35 -15.20 -21.74
C ILE A 20 15.48 -15.08 -22.99
N ASN A 21 15.86 -14.23 -23.94
CA ASN A 21 15.17 -14.14 -25.24
C ASN A 21 15.69 -15.19 -26.23
N GLN A 22 15.06 -15.28 -27.41
CA GLN A 22 15.46 -16.20 -28.48
C GLN A 22 16.90 -15.99 -28.99
N ALA A 23 17.46 -14.78 -28.81
CA ALA A 23 18.83 -14.44 -29.18
C ALA A 23 19.86 -14.72 -28.04
N GLY A 24 19.44 -15.33 -26.93
CA GLY A 24 20.32 -15.64 -25.79
C GLY A 24 20.64 -14.47 -24.86
N THR A 25 20.02 -13.29 -25.07
CA THR A 25 20.19 -12.13 -24.17
C THR A 25 19.47 -12.38 -22.85
N LYS A 26 20.17 -12.15 -21.73
CA LYS A 26 19.64 -12.28 -20.37
C LYS A 26 19.16 -10.94 -19.83
N TYR A 27 17.94 -10.91 -19.30
CA TYR A 27 17.35 -9.74 -18.64
C TYR A 27 17.15 -10.04 -17.17
N ARG A 28 17.69 -9.18 -16.31
CA ARG A 28 17.35 -9.17 -14.89
C ARG A 28 16.02 -8.43 -14.72
N LEU A 29 14.99 -9.15 -14.31
CA LEU A 29 13.68 -8.58 -14.01
C LEU A 29 13.59 -8.29 -12.51
N GLU A 30 13.22 -7.05 -12.20
CA GLU A 30 12.85 -6.69 -10.84
C GLU A 30 11.36 -7.01 -10.63
N PRO A 31 11.00 -7.68 -9.53
CA PRO A 31 9.61 -7.94 -9.22
C PRO A 31 8.86 -6.61 -9.07
N TYR A 32 7.67 -6.53 -9.68
CA TYR A 32 6.84 -5.33 -9.59
C TYR A 32 6.39 -5.13 -8.14
N LYS A 33 6.86 -4.03 -7.53
CA LYS A 33 6.45 -3.65 -6.18
C LYS A 33 5.13 -2.89 -6.23
N ASN A 34 4.10 -3.45 -5.62
CA ASN A 34 2.80 -2.79 -5.52
C ASN A 34 2.95 -1.52 -4.67
N LYS A 35 2.16 -0.49 -4.99
CA LYS A 35 2.12 0.74 -4.20
C LYS A 35 0.86 0.77 -3.34
N PRO A 36 0.98 1.13 -2.04
CA PRO A 36 -0.14 1.53 -1.19
C PRO A 36 -1.16 2.41 -1.93
N ARG A 37 -2.42 1.97 -2.00
CA ARG A 37 -3.48 2.71 -2.70
C ARG A 37 -3.99 3.83 -1.81
N PHE A 38 -3.60 5.07 -2.08
CA PHE A 38 -4.08 6.24 -1.34
C PHE A 38 -5.20 6.96 -2.09
N CYS A 39 -6.37 7.10 -1.45
CA CYS A 39 -7.46 7.89 -2.00
C CYS A 39 -7.20 9.40 -1.78
N THR A 40 -7.02 10.15 -2.86
CA THR A 40 -6.84 11.61 -2.80
C THR A 40 -8.12 12.35 -2.43
N ASN A 41 -9.30 11.74 -2.56
CA ASN A 41 -10.58 12.36 -2.18
C ASN A 41 -10.79 12.32 -0.67
N CYS A 42 -10.83 11.12 -0.08
CA CYS A 42 -11.14 10.96 1.34
C CYS A 42 -9.92 10.83 2.24
N LYS A 43 -8.71 10.75 1.68
CA LYS A 43 -7.42 10.65 2.40
C LYS A 43 -7.26 9.34 3.21
N HIS A 44 -7.93 8.26 2.76
CA HIS A 44 -7.81 6.92 3.33
C HIS A 44 -7.11 5.96 2.37
N TRP A 45 -6.50 4.91 2.93
CA TRP A 45 -5.87 3.85 2.17
C TRP A 45 -6.87 2.79 1.65
N GLY A 46 -6.48 2.04 0.63
CA GLY A 46 -7.14 0.83 0.14
C GLY A 46 -8.05 0.97 -1.07
N HIS A 47 -8.26 2.19 -1.60
CA HIS A 47 -9.04 2.39 -2.81
C HIS A 47 -8.56 3.61 -3.62
N TYR A 48 -8.88 3.59 -4.92
CA TYR A 48 -8.65 4.73 -5.80
C TYR A 48 -9.74 5.78 -5.64
N SER A 49 -9.40 7.04 -5.89
CA SER A 49 -10.35 8.16 -5.87
C SER A 49 -11.55 7.96 -6.80
N SER A 50 -11.37 7.29 -7.94
CA SER A 50 -12.43 6.95 -8.89
C SER A 50 -13.49 5.98 -8.34
N LYS A 51 -13.19 5.25 -7.26
CA LYS A 51 -14.12 4.33 -6.58
C LYS A 51 -14.46 4.80 -5.16
N CYS A 52 -14.11 6.04 -4.82
CA CYS A 52 -14.36 6.61 -3.50
C CYS A 52 -15.86 6.87 -3.29
N LYS A 53 -16.41 6.35 -2.20
CA LYS A 53 -17.78 6.61 -1.75
C LYS A 53 -17.84 7.57 -0.55
N ASN A 54 -16.69 8.00 -0.06
CA ASN A 54 -16.55 8.85 1.11
C ASN A 54 -16.59 10.34 0.74
N LYS A 55 -16.96 11.18 1.72
CA LYS A 55 -16.88 12.64 1.59
C LYS A 55 -15.44 13.10 1.34
N THR A 56 -15.28 14.12 0.49
CA THR A 56 -13.97 14.76 0.25
C THR A 56 -13.44 15.37 1.54
N ARG A 57 -12.16 15.12 1.82
CA ARG A 57 -11.46 15.60 3.00
C ARG A 57 -10.29 16.49 2.61
N CYS A 58 -10.11 17.56 3.36
CA CYS A 58 -9.01 18.48 3.21
C CYS A 58 -7.67 17.77 3.40
N ASN A 59 -6.72 18.03 2.50
CA ASN A 59 -5.37 17.46 2.58
C ASN A 59 -4.60 17.94 3.81
N ASN A 60 -4.89 19.14 4.30
CA ASN A 60 -4.19 19.73 5.42
C ASN A 60 -4.73 19.26 6.78
N CYS A 61 -6.05 19.23 6.97
CA CYS A 61 -6.64 19.01 8.31
C CYS A 61 -7.58 17.79 8.42
N GLY A 62 -7.88 17.11 7.30
CA GLY A 62 -8.83 16.00 7.25
C GLY A 62 -10.32 16.39 7.38
N GLY A 63 -10.64 17.68 7.51
CA GLY A 63 -12.02 18.19 7.60
C GLY A 63 -12.74 18.27 6.24
N THR A 64 -14.06 18.50 6.25
CA THR A 64 -14.92 18.50 5.05
C THR A 64 -15.29 19.91 4.57
N HIS A 65 -14.43 20.90 4.83
CA HIS A 65 -14.71 22.30 4.49
C HIS A 65 -14.57 22.58 2.99
N LYS A 66 -15.30 23.58 2.50
CA LYS A 66 -15.12 24.16 1.16
C LYS A 66 -14.11 25.33 1.25
N GLY A 67 -13.32 25.55 0.20
CA GLY A 67 -12.35 26.64 0.15
C GLY A 67 -11.07 26.42 0.97
N LYS A 68 -10.34 27.52 1.25
CA LYS A 68 -9.02 27.50 1.89
C LYS A 68 -9.09 26.93 3.30
N CYS A 69 -8.12 26.08 3.64
CA CYS A 69 -7.97 25.57 5.00
C CYS A 69 -7.38 26.66 5.90
N LEU A 70 -8.04 26.97 7.02
CA LEU A 70 -7.58 27.98 7.98
C LEU A 70 -6.65 27.39 9.07
N ARG A 71 -6.46 26.07 9.11
CA ARG A 71 -5.50 25.48 10.04
C ARG A 71 -4.07 25.79 9.61
N ALA A 72 -3.30 26.39 10.51
CA ALA A 72 -1.87 26.60 10.31
C ALA A 72 -1.09 25.26 10.32
N GLN A 73 -1.39 24.38 11.27
CA GLN A 73 -0.69 23.10 11.41
C GLN A 73 -1.45 21.95 10.72
N PRO A 74 -0.74 21.07 10.00
CA PRO A 74 -1.34 19.92 9.36
C PRO A 74 -1.79 18.90 10.41
N LYS A 75 -2.87 18.18 10.10
CA LYS A 75 -3.38 17.06 10.87
C LYS A 75 -3.74 15.91 9.94
N CYS A 76 -3.12 14.76 10.15
CA CYS A 76 -3.36 13.59 9.33
C CYS A 76 -4.83 13.12 9.47
N ALA A 77 -5.50 12.88 8.35
CA ALA A 77 -6.88 12.42 8.34
C ALA A 77 -7.08 10.99 8.89
N GLN A 78 -6.00 10.22 9.07
CA GLN A 78 -6.08 8.80 9.45
C GLN A 78 -5.46 8.49 10.83
N CYS A 79 -4.28 9.02 11.16
CA CYS A 79 -3.68 8.85 12.50
C CYS A 79 -3.81 10.08 13.40
N LEU A 80 -4.37 11.18 12.91
CA LEU A 80 -4.51 12.45 13.64
C LEU A 80 -3.20 13.14 14.07
N GLY A 81 -2.04 12.61 13.66
CA GLY A 81 -0.74 13.19 13.96
C GLY A 81 -0.47 14.52 13.23
N PRO A 82 0.52 15.31 13.72
CA PRO A 82 0.82 16.67 13.24
C PRO A 82 1.63 16.66 11.93
N HIS A 83 1.09 16.03 10.89
CA HIS A 83 1.72 15.92 9.58
C HIS A 83 0.66 15.73 8.49
N LEU A 84 1.04 15.93 7.23
CA LEU A 84 0.16 15.67 6.09
C LEU A 84 -0.15 14.16 5.94
N PRO A 85 -1.25 13.80 5.28
CA PRO A 85 -1.50 12.42 4.87
C PRO A 85 -0.35 11.87 4.02
N LYS A 86 -0.12 10.55 4.09
CA LYS A 86 1.01 9.83 3.45
C LYS A 86 2.41 10.19 3.98
N SER A 87 2.54 10.99 5.04
CA SER A 87 3.85 11.23 5.66
C SER A 87 4.52 9.90 6.05
N PRO A 88 5.85 9.74 5.86
CA PRO A 88 6.60 8.61 6.39
C PRO A 88 6.49 8.47 7.92
N ALA A 89 6.28 9.58 8.63
CA ALA A 89 6.05 9.58 10.08
C ALA A 89 4.66 9.04 10.48
N CYS A 90 3.77 8.77 9.51
CA CYS A 90 2.42 8.31 9.78
C CYS A 90 2.38 6.80 9.98
N GLN A 91 1.95 6.36 11.17
CA GLN A 91 1.71 4.94 11.46
C GLN A 91 0.71 4.28 10.49
N ALA A 92 -0.23 5.05 9.92
CA ALA A 92 -1.14 4.52 8.90
C ALA A 92 -0.43 4.26 7.56
N THR A 93 0.54 5.09 7.17
CA THR A 93 1.39 4.85 5.99
C THR A 93 2.24 3.61 6.20
N VAL A 94 2.88 3.48 7.38
CA VAL A 94 3.72 2.32 7.73
C VAL A 94 2.90 1.03 7.68
N ARG A 95 1.69 1.02 8.27
CA ARG A 95 0.78 -0.12 8.19
C ARG A 95 0.44 -0.53 6.76
N GLU A 96 0.16 0.43 5.88
CA GLU A 96 -0.15 0.13 4.48
C GLU A 96 1.06 -0.41 3.72
N ILE A 97 2.27 0.11 3.97
CA ILE A 97 3.51 -0.42 3.39
C ILE A 97 3.73 -1.87 3.83
N ASN A 98 3.57 -2.17 5.12
CA ASN A 98 3.75 -3.51 5.65
C ASN A 98 2.75 -4.50 5.05
N LEU A 99 1.48 -4.10 4.93
CA LEU A 99 0.45 -4.91 4.27
C LEU A 99 0.83 -5.24 2.82
N ILE A 100 1.34 -4.27 2.05
CA ILE A 100 1.79 -4.53 0.68
C ILE A 100 3.00 -5.45 0.63
N ASN A 101 3.98 -5.29 1.53
CA ASN A 101 5.11 -6.20 1.62
C ASN A 101 4.64 -7.63 1.98
N GLU A 102 3.66 -7.77 2.87
CA GLU A 102 3.07 -9.08 3.22
C GLU A 102 2.34 -9.71 2.03
N MET A 103 1.62 -8.93 1.23
CA MET A 103 1.01 -9.43 -0.02
C MET A 103 2.06 -10.00 -0.97
N GLU A 104 3.21 -9.33 -1.10
CA GLU A 104 4.31 -9.75 -1.96
C GLU A 104 5.00 -11.01 -1.44
N ILE A 105 5.26 -11.08 -0.13
CA ILE A 105 5.90 -12.23 0.52
C ILE A 105 5.00 -13.46 0.48
N GLN A 106 3.71 -13.29 0.82
CA GLN A 106 2.76 -14.39 0.94
C GLN A 106 2.04 -14.72 -0.37
N GLN A 107 2.25 -13.94 -1.43
CA GLN A 107 1.59 -14.10 -2.73
C GLN A 107 0.05 -14.12 -2.61
N ILE A 108 -0.50 -13.22 -1.79
CA ILE A 108 -1.95 -13.07 -1.55
C ILE A 108 -2.47 -11.74 -2.09
N ASP A 109 -3.76 -11.69 -2.42
CA ASP A 109 -4.39 -10.46 -2.89
C ASP A 109 -4.64 -9.46 -1.74
N TYR A 110 -4.88 -8.20 -2.11
CA TYR A 110 -5.09 -7.09 -1.18
C TYR A 110 -6.23 -7.33 -0.19
N LYS A 111 -7.36 -7.91 -0.65
CA LYS A 111 -8.52 -8.14 0.21
C LYS A 111 -8.19 -9.21 1.26
N THR A 112 -7.44 -10.23 0.87
CA THR A 112 -7.00 -11.28 1.79
C THR A 112 -6.00 -10.74 2.82
N ALA A 113 -5.00 -9.97 2.40
CA ALA A 113 -4.04 -9.37 3.33
C ALA A 113 -4.72 -8.42 4.33
N ARG A 114 -5.63 -7.56 3.86
CA ARG A 114 -6.35 -6.59 4.70
C ARG A 114 -7.25 -7.22 5.76
N LYS A 115 -7.72 -8.45 5.57
CA LYS A 115 -8.54 -9.17 6.57
C LYS A 115 -7.71 -9.70 7.74
N LYS A 116 -6.39 -9.79 7.61
CA LYS A 116 -5.49 -10.30 8.65
C LYS A 116 -5.04 -9.23 9.64
N THR A 117 -5.14 -7.96 9.25
CA THR A 117 -4.72 -6.76 10.02
C THR A 117 -5.88 -6.06 10.69
#